data_AF-A0A2V9T4U1-F1
#
_entry.id   AF-A0A2V9T4U1-F1
#
_cell.length_a   1.000
_cell.length_b   1.000
_cell.length_c   1.000
_cell.angle_alpha   90.00
_cell.angle_beta   90.00
_cell.angle_gamma   90.00
#
_symmetry.space_group_name_H-M   'P 1'
#
loop_
_entity.id
_entity.type
_entity.pdbx_description
1 polymer ?
#
loop_
_entity_poly.entity_id
_entity_poly.type
_entity_poly.pdbx_seq_one_letter_code
_entity_poly.pdbx_strand_id
1 'polypeptide(L)' 'EGAREAMKEFRRIAIPPEAIGRAIAFAIEQPDDVDVNEIIVRPTASPY' A
#
# COMPACT_ATOMS: atom_id res chain seq x y z
N GLU A 1 -15.64 -12.69 -21.29
CA GLU A 1 -15.30 -11.27 -21.04
C GLU A 1 -15.32 -10.85 -19.57
N GLY A 2 -16.29 -11.29 -18.75
CA GLY A 2 -16.46 -10.78 -17.37
C GLY A 2 -15.23 -10.83 -16.44
N ALA A 3 -14.40 -11.87 -16.49
CA ALA A 3 -13.24 -12.00 -15.59
C ALA A 3 -12.14 -10.95 -15.85
N ARG A 4 -11.95 -10.52 -17.11
CA ARG A 4 -10.90 -9.57 -17.48
C ARG A 4 -11.25 -8.15 -17.04
N GLU A 5 -12.53 -7.78 -17.19
CA GLU A 5 -13.07 -6.50 -16.72
C GLU A 5 -13.12 -6.42 -15.20
N ALA A 6 -13.56 -7.50 -14.52
CA ALA A 6 -13.51 -7.58 -13.06
C ALA A 6 -12.09 -7.35 -12.51
N MET A 7 -11.07 -7.87 -13.21
CA MET A 7 -9.68 -7.69 -12.78
C MET A 7 -9.16 -6.26 -13.01
N LYS A 8 -9.63 -5.55 -14.03
CA LYS A 8 -9.33 -4.12 -14.20
C LYS A 8 -9.94 -3.29 -13.07
N GLU A 9 -11.19 -3.60 -12.75
CA GLU A 9 -11.94 -2.88 -11.73
C GLU A 9 -11.37 -3.09 -10.32
N PHE A 10 -10.96 -4.33 -10.02
CA PHE A 10 -10.24 -4.67 -8.79
C PHE A 10 -8.90 -3.94 -8.67
N ARG A 11 -8.12 -3.88 -9.77
CA ARG A 11 -6.81 -3.21 -9.78
C ARG A 11 -6.89 -1.69 -9.67
N ARG A 12 -8.03 -1.07 -9.98
CA ARG A 12 -8.22 0.38 -9.90
C ARG A 12 -8.09 0.92 -8.46
N ILE A 13 -8.31 0.06 -7.45
CA ILE A 13 -8.19 0.40 -6.02
C ILE A 13 -6.86 -0.14 -5.45
N ALA A 14 -5.99 -0.73 -6.29
CA ALA A 14 -4.71 -1.25 -5.82
C ALA A 14 -3.79 -0.13 -5.31
N ILE A 15 -3.00 -0.47 -4.30
CA ILE A 15 -1.97 0.44 -3.78
C ILE A 15 -0.88 0.58 -4.86
N PRO A 16 -0.56 1.82 -5.29
CA PRO A 16 0.50 2.03 -6.27
C PRO A 16 1.87 1.71 -5.65
N PRO A 17 2.85 1.19 -6.42
CA PRO A 17 4.18 0.84 -5.90
C PRO A 17 4.87 1.99 -5.17
N GLU A 18 4.67 3.24 -5.63
CA GLU A 18 5.25 4.44 -5.04
C GLU A 18 4.74 4.68 -3.61
N ALA A 19 3.52 4.25 -3.28
CA ALA A 19 3.02 4.34 -1.91
C ALA A 19 3.74 3.37 -0.97
N ILE A 20 4.10 2.17 -1.46
CA ILE A 20 4.93 1.22 -0.69
C ILE A 20 6.34 1.77 -0.52
N GLY A 21 6.93 2.37 -1.56
CA GLY A 21 8.23 3.03 -1.47
C GLY A 21 8.27 4.13 -0.40
N ARG A 22 7.21 4.96 -0.31
CA ARG A 22 7.09 5.97 0.75
C ARG A 22 6.95 5.36 2.15
N ALA A 23 6.23 4.26 2.30
CA ALA A 23 6.12 3.56 3.58
C ALA A 23 7.47 3.03 4.07
N ILE A 24 8.29 2.51 3.14
CA ILE A 24 9.66 2.06 3.45
C ILE A 24 10.55 3.26 3.80
N ALA A 25 10.49 4.35 3.04
CA ALA A 25 11.26 5.57 3.34
C ALA A 25 10.95 6.09 4.75
N PHE A 26 9.67 6.14 5.12
CA PHE A 26 9.25 6.49 6.48
C PHE A 26 9.90 5.62 7.55
N ALA A 27 10.00 4.30 7.35
CA ALA A 27 10.64 3.40 8.31
C ALA A 27 12.15 3.66 8.45
N ILE A 28 12.84 3.90 7.33
CA ILE A 28 14.29 4.13 7.29
C ILE A 28 14.68 5.49 7.89
N GLU A 29 13.82 6.49 7.76
CA GLU A 29 14.08 7.85 8.24
C GLU A 29 13.94 8.02 9.77
N GLN A 30 13.54 6.98 10.50
CA GLN A 30 13.41 7.06 11.96
C GLN A 30 14.77 7.19 12.64
N PRO A 31 14.86 7.92 13.78
CA PRO A 31 16.09 8.03 14.55
C PRO A 31 16.49 6.70 15.18
N ASP A 32 17.77 6.58 15.56
CA ASP A 32 18.38 5.32 16.05
C ASP A 32 17.70 4.71 17.29
N ASP A 33 16.93 5.49 18.04
CA ASP A 33 16.18 5.08 19.23
C ASP A 33 14.74 4.63 18.95
N VAL A 34 14.32 4.59 17.68
CA VAL A 34 12.97 4.21 17.25
C VAL A 34 13.02 2.97 16.38
N ASP A 35 12.33 1.92 16.82
CA ASP A 35 12.13 0.68 16.05
C ASP A 35 10.75 0.65 15.39
N VAL A 36 10.71 0.27 14.11
CA VAL A 36 9.48 0.09 13.33
C VAL A 36 9.32 -1.39 13.00
N ASN A 37 8.54 -2.08 13.83
CA ASN A 37 8.32 -3.52 13.69
C ASN A 37 7.35 -3.86 12.54
N GLU A 38 6.26 -3.10 12.38
CA GLU A 38 5.24 -3.38 11.36
C GLU A 38 4.67 -2.10 10.74
N ILE A 39 4.39 -2.16 9.43
CA ILE A 39 3.63 -1.14 8.70
C ILE A 39 2.52 -1.81 7.89
N ILE A 40 1.27 -1.44 8.20
CA ILE A 40 0.08 -1.90 7.47
C ILE A 40 -0.34 -0.82 6.47
N VAL A 41 -0.17 -1.10 5.17
CA VAL A 41 -0.61 -0.19 4.09
C VAL A 41 -1.91 -0.72 3.48
N ARG A 42 -2.96 0.11 3.46
CA ARG A 42 -4.27 -0.23 2.90
C ARG A 42 -4.79 0.89 2.01
N PRO A 43 -5.54 0.59 0.93
CA PRO A 43 -6.27 1.61 0.20
C PRO A 43 -7.36 2.22 1.09
N THR A 44 -7.43 3.55 1.19
CA THR A 44 -8.47 4.24 1.96
C THR A 44 -9.86 4.10 1.34
N ALA A 45 -9.93 3.85 0.03
CA ALA A 45 -11.16 3.59 -0.71
C ALA A 45 -11.61 2.11 -0.65
N SER A 46 -10.93 1.25 0.12
CA SER A 46 -11.39 -0.12 0.35
C SER A 46 -12.69 -0.09 1.17
N PRO A 47 -13.79 -0.73 0.71
CA PRO A 47 -15.05 -0.79 1.45
C PRO A 47 -15.02 -1.75 2.66
N TYR A 48 -13.89 -2.43 2.89
CA TYR A 48 -13.62 -3.30 4.04
C TYR A 48 -12.27 -2.94 4.65
#